data_AF-A0A6C0ERG3-F1
#
_entry.id   AF-A0A6C0ERG3-F1
#
_cell.length_a   1.000
_cell.length_b   1.000
_cell.length_c   1.000
_cell.angle_alpha   90.00
_cell.angle_beta   90.00
_cell.angle_gamma   90.00
#
_symmetry.space_group_name_H-M   'P 1'
#
loop_
_entity.id
_entity.type
_entity.pdbx_description
1 polymer ?
#
loop_
_entity_poly.entity_id
_entity_poly.type
_entity_poly.pdbx_seq_one_letter_code
_entity_poly.pdbx_strand_id
1 'polypeptide(L)'
;MKYTHKFQKTPENNKTKKMYAGDIEKHRIFRKILSIGYELETSTLSKFSLIGNSDDDEKILLNTSSNAKDYEIIKKIQNDKATEEENEKYENRLEELFEIDLYTTQSINKNKSNKLVKDENSTFLVANDVAVTPFTKYLNKSCNLNEKEDGEDLIDKNELYTFDSYCDGKYKINFENWGKQDCGTFADVEWIVTYYNPKISNNIILDTFINVAKNLILHLSGLKKTKGRLVMNFSETDTEVIKKPENRIFYNLPGTNMYYIQTYLLDEEMDTDDICVVPQMTFSCHIKDIVDIFKEIAIDSINIFENHTRLSRERVNLINKIEKYVNKLFESYNKSVPKDKRIRENKNVGVVKSIKNCIFMILFKLARYFNNYLQDEKVKNKSKNAKYLKDTLYFNSRHTNYELYKSLKNYISEYFSNSIDDKEIITIVQTLIVQQNILEEFLIEDKEYVRKNAFLITNNLEKDNKKYGNPYYSLISYFNFFEDPIDEISNDWLEYSGIDVYSSTSDIKNHVVLCEVRSFARNMNTYIYSIADAELKNEMTNGICNRMTNAFKPDIPIISIKSLKRFVGLYEEKMKKQKK
;
A
#
# COMPACT_ATOMS: atom_id res chain seq x y z
N MET A 1 -14.84 27.49 71.03
CA MET A 1 -14.32 27.86 69.69
C MET A 1 -13.40 26.74 69.21
N LYS A 2 -13.76 26.11 68.08
CA LYS A 2 -13.10 24.91 67.52
C LYS A 2 -11.83 25.33 66.77
N TYR A 3 -10.66 24.87 67.22
CA TYR A 3 -9.42 24.93 66.45
C TYR A 3 -9.21 23.60 65.74
N THR A 4 -9.29 23.64 64.41
CA THR A 4 -9.11 22.53 63.48
C THR A 4 -7.62 22.30 63.22
N HIS A 5 -7.12 21.11 63.57
CA HIS A 5 -5.83 20.61 63.09
C HIS A 5 -5.92 20.29 61.60
N LYS A 6 -5.24 21.09 60.77
CA LYS A 6 -4.94 20.76 59.37
C LYS A 6 -3.75 19.81 59.32
N PHE A 7 -4.00 18.54 59.01
CA PHE A 7 -2.96 17.64 58.51
C PHE A 7 -2.57 18.08 57.09
N GLN A 8 -1.33 18.53 56.92
CA GLN A 8 -0.68 18.63 55.62
C GLN A 8 -0.39 17.20 55.14
N LYS A 9 -1.15 16.72 54.14
CA LYS A 9 -0.73 15.59 53.31
C LYS A 9 0.31 16.10 52.31
N THR A 10 1.52 15.59 52.42
CA THR A 10 2.53 15.58 51.36
C THR A 10 1.92 14.94 50.11
N PRO A 11 2.08 15.52 48.90
CA PRO A 11 1.70 14.82 47.68
C PRO A 11 2.73 13.73 47.43
N GLU A 12 2.31 12.47 47.60
CA GLU A 12 3.04 11.34 47.05
C GLU A 12 3.10 11.49 45.53
N ASN A 13 4.31 11.76 45.04
CA ASN A 13 4.69 11.69 43.64
C ASN A 13 4.50 10.25 43.14
N ASN A 14 3.28 9.90 42.74
CA ASN A 14 3.05 8.83 41.78
C ASN A 14 3.61 9.31 40.44
N LYS A 15 4.92 9.07 40.23
CA LYS A 15 5.52 9.05 38.90
C LYS A 15 4.81 7.93 38.13
N THR A 16 3.69 8.26 37.50
CA THR A 16 3.18 7.47 36.38
C THR A 16 4.32 7.40 35.38
N LYS A 17 4.89 6.20 35.23
CA LYS A 17 5.80 5.88 34.13
C LYS A 17 5.05 6.32 32.88
N LYS A 18 5.49 7.40 32.23
CA LYS A 18 4.93 7.82 30.94
C LYS A 18 5.18 6.66 29.97
N MET A 19 4.19 5.79 29.82
CA MET A 19 4.11 4.87 28.71
C MET A 19 3.83 5.75 27.49
N TYR A 20 4.85 5.99 26.69
CA TYR A 20 4.66 6.50 25.34
C TYR A 20 4.05 5.34 24.56
N ALA A 21 2.76 5.43 24.21
CA ALA A 21 1.97 4.36 23.60
C ALA A 21 1.32 4.89 22.32
N GLY A 22 1.38 4.09 21.23
CA GLY A 22 0.75 4.24 19.90
C GLY A 22 0.83 2.95 19.11
N ASP A 23 -0.30 2.48 18.57
CA ASP A 23 -0.66 1.05 18.45
C ASP A 23 0.03 0.24 17.34
N ILE A 24 1.16 0.71 16.83
CA ILE A 24 2.14 -0.13 16.11
C ILE A 24 3.29 -0.60 17.02
N GLU A 25 3.33 -0.11 18.28
CA GLU A 25 4.28 -0.52 19.32
C GLU A 25 3.68 -1.60 20.23
N LYS A 26 4.36 -2.73 20.37
CA LYS A 26 4.24 -3.72 21.45
C LYS A 26 2.87 -4.32 21.78
N HIS A 27 2.14 -4.88 20.81
CA HIS A 27 0.93 -5.66 21.11
C HIS A 27 1.20 -7.18 21.06
N ARG A 28 0.64 -7.92 22.02
CA ARG A 28 0.73 -9.39 22.04
C ARG A 28 0.12 -9.99 20.77
N ILE A 29 -0.91 -9.36 20.21
CA ILE A 29 -1.56 -9.83 18.99
C ILE A 29 -0.62 -9.79 17.77
N PHE A 30 0.35 -8.86 17.72
CA PHE A 30 1.27 -8.78 16.58
C PHE A 30 2.21 -9.99 16.46
N ARG A 31 2.33 -10.81 17.52
CA ARG A 31 2.97 -12.14 17.41
C ARG A 31 2.23 -13.10 16.47
N LYS A 32 1.05 -12.75 15.99
CA LYS A 32 0.23 -13.49 15.01
C LYS A 32 0.49 -13.06 13.57
N ILE A 33 1.31 -12.02 13.35
CA ILE A 33 1.80 -11.66 12.02
C ILE A 33 2.80 -12.75 11.58
N LEU A 34 2.51 -13.36 10.44
CA LEU A 34 3.28 -14.47 9.87
C LEU A 34 4.36 -13.97 8.90
N SER A 35 4.03 -12.96 8.10
CA SER A 35 4.96 -12.21 7.25
C SER A 35 4.60 -10.73 7.24
N ILE A 36 5.56 -9.87 6.93
CA ILE A 36 5.36 -8.41 6.87
C ILE A 36 6.21 -7.81 5.77
N GLY A 37 5.62 -6.95 4.95
CA GLY A 37 6.26 -6.24 3.86
C GLY A 37 6.04 -4.73 3.99
N TYR A 38 6.99 -3.97 3.45
CA TYR A 38 6.98 -2.53 3.41
C TYR A 38 7.30 -2.05 2.01
N GLU A 39 6.54 -1.07 1.56
CA GLU A 39 6.72 -0.38 0.30
C GLU A 39 7.05 1.07 0.66
N LEU A 40 8.18 1.59 0.17
CA LEU A 40 8.58 2.98 0.35
C LEU A 40 8.62 3.63 -1.02
N GLU A 41 7.56 4.36 -1.35
CA GLU A 41 7.37 5.03 -2.63
C GLU A 41 8.01 6.41 -2.60
N THR A 42 8.67 6.82 -3.68
CA THR A 42 9.13 8.20 -3.85
C THR A 42 8.92 8.72 -5.27
N SER A 43 8.39 9.94 -5.35
CA SER A 43 8.31 10.74 -6.58
C SER A 43 9.45 11.76 -6.71
N THR A 44 10.47 11.65 -5.85
CA THR A 44 11.64 12.54 -5.88
C THR A 44 12.79 11.98 -6.72
N LEU A 45 12.68 10.70 -7.09
CA LEU A 45 13.60 9.98 -7.95
C LEU A 45 12.82 9.23 -9.04
N SER A 46 13.48 8.98 -10.16
CA SER A 46 13.10 7.97 -11.13
C SER A 46 14.23 6.98 -11.34
N LYS A 47 13.90 5.69 -11.48
CA LYS A 47 14.88 4.60 -11.65
C LYS A 47 15.08 4.25 -13.12
N PHE A 48 16.34 4.00 -13.47
CA PHE A 48 16.78 3.65 -14.80
C PHE A 48 17.74 2.47 -14.77
N SER A 49 17.77 1.72 -15.87
CA SER A 49 18.74 0.67 -16.14
C SER A 49 19.63 1.09 -17.31
N LEU A 50 20.95 1.01 -17.15
CA LEU A 50 21.90 1.22 -18.25
C LEU A 50 21.95 -0.01 -19.15
N ILE A 51 21.70 0.22 -20.44
CA ILE A 51 21.49 -0.84 -21.45
C ILE A 51 22.61 -0.91 -22.51
N GLY A 52 23.40 0.15 -22.70
CA GLY A 52 24.53 0.19 -23.65
C GLY A 52 25.91 -0.09 -23.03
N ASN A 53 26.82 -0.72 -23.79
CA ASN A 53 28.24 -0.91 -23.43
C ASN A 53 29.10 0.24 -23.95
N SER A 54 30.21 0.48 -23.25
CA SER A 54 31.21 1.56 -23.36
C SER A 54 31.91 1.77 -24.71
N ASP A 55 31.54 1.04 -25.77
CA ASP A 55 32.24 1.06 -27.05
C ASP A 55 31.54 1.95 -28.10
N ASP A 56 30.29 2.34 -27.86
CA ASP A 56 29.60 3.43 -28.58
C ASP A 56 29.68 4.72 -27.73
N ASP A 57 29.88 5.87 -28.36
CA ASP A 57 30.03 7.18 -27.69
C ASP A 57 28.79 7.62 -26.88
N GLU A 58 27.65 6.91 -27.01
CA GLU A 58 26.37 7.29 -26.39
C GLU A 58 25.90 6.26 -25.34
N LYS A 59 25.83 6.69 -24.07
CA LYS A 59 25.28 5.88 -22.97
C LYS A 59 23.76 5.95 -22.97
N ILE A 60 23.09 4.81 -23.05
CA ILE A 60 21.61 4.76 -23.08
C ILE A 60 21.07 4.23 -21.75
N LEU A 61 20.13 4.99 -21.17
CA LEU A 61 19.35 4.66 -19.98
C LEU A 61 17.92 4.30 -20.36
N LEU A 62 17.37 3.26 -19.74
CA LEU A 62 15.99 2.85 -19.91
C LEU A 62 15.21 3.05 -18.60
N ASN A 63 14.12 3.80 -18.63
CA ASN A 63 13.20 3.95 -17.51
C ASN A 63 12.30 2.71 -17.40
N THR A 64 12.81 1.68 -16.73
CA THR A 64 12.18 0.36 -16.60
C THR A 64 12.28 -0.17 -15.17
N SER A 65 11.28 -0.94 -14.73
CA SER A 65 11.37 -1.73 -13.49
C SER A 65 12.36 -2.89 -13.62
N SER A 66 12.59 -3.38 -14.84
CA SER A 66 13.45 -4.53 -15.13
C SER A 66 14.95 -4.20 -15.01
N ASN A 67 15.74 -5.23 -14.76
CA ASN A 67 17.19 -5.18 -14.84
C ASN A 67 17.74 -5.50 -16.25
N ALA A 68 16.86 -5.84 -17.21
CA ALA A 68 17.26 -6.28 -18.54
C ALA A 68 18.04 -5.21 -19.32
N LYS A 69 18.99 -5.67 -20.16
CA LYS A 69 19.79 -4.82 -21.05
C LYS A 69 19.27 -4.82 -22.50
N ASP A 70 18.15 -5.48 -22.75
CA ASP A 70 17.76 -5.93 -24.09
C ASP A 70 16.90 -4.88 -24.81
N TYR A 71 17.43 -3.66 -24.92
CA TYR A 71 16.75 -2.55 -25.58
C TYR A 71 16.37 -2.86 -27.03
N GLU A 72 17.17 -3.66 -27.72
CA GLU A 72 16.87 -4.06 -29.09
C GLU A 72 15.65 -4.99 -29.17
N ILE A 73 15.42 -5.84 -28.17
CA ILE A 73 14.18 -6.64 -28.11
C ILE A 73 12.99 -5.71 -27.85
N ILE A 74 13.13 -4.76 -26.91
CA ILE A 74 12.12 -3.74 -26.63
C ILE A 74 11.74 -2.97 -27.91
N LYS A 75 12.72 -2.51 -28.67
CA LYS A 75 12.53 -1.86 -29.98
C LYS A 75 11.83 -2.77 -30.99
N LYS A 76 12.18 -4.05 -31.07
CA LYS A 76 11.51 -5.00 -31.99
C LYS A 76 10.05 -5.17 -31.61
N ILE A 77 9.75 -5.33 -30.33
CA ILE A 77 8.38 -5.46 -29.81
C ILE A 77 7.58 -4.21 -30.16
N GLN A 78 8.16 -3.03 -29.90
CA GLN A 78 7.53 -1.73 -30.19
C GLN A 78 7.25 -1.49 -31.68
N ASN A 79 8.00 -2.11 -32.57
CA ASN A 79 7.84 -1.97 -34.01
C ASN A 79 7.00 -3.10 -34.63
N ASP A 80 6.31 -3.92 -33.84
CA ASP A 80 5.59 -5.14 -34.28
C ASP A 80 6.49 -6.09 -35.10
N LYS A 81 7.78 -6.13 -34.76
CA LYS A 81 8.82 -6.93 -35.43
C LYS A 81 9.39 -8.05 -34.55
N ALA A 82 8.94 -8.17 -33.31
CA ALA A 82 9.35 -9.24 -32.42
C ALA A 82 8.65 -10.55 -32.77
N THR A 83 9.38 -11.65 -32.66
CA THR A 83 8.83 -13.00 -32.72
C THR A 83 8.03 -13.32 -31.44
N GLU A 84 7.14 -14.32 -31.49
CA GLU A 84 6.41 -14.79 -30.29
C GLU A 84 7.36 -15.21 -29.16
N GLU A 85 8.47 -15.88 -29.49
CA GLU A 85 9.51 -16.26 -28.52
C GLU A 85 10.19 -15.03 -27.89
N GLU A 86 10.46 -13.97 -28.67
CA GLU A 86 11.01 -12.72 -28.16
C GLU A 86 10.02 -11.97 -27.27
N ASN A 87 8.72 -12.02 -27.58
CA ASN A 87 7.64 -11.47 -26.75
C ASN A 87 7.56 -12.20 -25.41
N GLU A 88 7.47 -13.53 -25.43
CA GLU A 88 7.42 -14.35 -24.21
C GLU A 88 8.67 -14.14 -23.35
N LYS A 89 9.85 -14.07 -23.98
CA LYS A 89 11.11 -13.78 -23.28
C LYS A 89 11.13 -12.39 -22.66
N TYR A 90 10.54 -11.39 -23.31
CA TYR A 90 10.43 -10.04 -22.76
C TYR A 90 9.44 -9.98 -21.59
N GLU A 91 8.28 -10.63 -21.71
CA GLU A 91 7.30 -10.73 -20.62
C GLU A 91 7.92 -11.36 -19.37
N ASN A 92 8.62 -12.48 -19.51
CA ASN A 92 9.35 -13.12 -18.40
C ASN A 92 10.40 -12.19 -17.76
N ARG A 93 10.95 -11.23 -18.52
CA ARG A 93 11.98 -10.29 -18.04
C ARG A 93 11.43 -9.03 -17.42
N LEU A 94 10.18 -8.67 -17.69
CA LEU A 94 9.49 -7.62 -16.93
C LEU A 94 9.36 -8.01 -15.44
N GLU A 95 9.45 -9.30 -15.13
CA GLU A 95 9.46 -9.84 -13.77
C GLU A 95 10.86 -9.82 -13.11
N GLU A 96 11.94 -9.54 -13.86
CA GLU A 96 13.31 -9.43 -13.33
C GLU A 96 13.51 -8.10 -12.57
N LEU A 97 12.92 -8.01 -11.37
CA LEU A 97 13.13 -6.88 -10.47
C LEU A 97 14.57 -6.85 -9.96
N PHE A 98 15.05 -5.64 -9.65
CA PHE A 98 16.39 -5.49 -9.10
C PHE A 98 16.40 -5.79 -7.62
N GLU A 99 17.04 -6.89 -7.23
CA GLU A 99 17.22 -7.29 -5.84
C GLU A 99 18.57 -6.80 -5.28
N ILE A 100 18.53 -6.20 -4.09
CA ILE A 100 19.71 -5.83 -3.31
C ILE A 100 19.77 -6.63 -2.02
N ASP A 101 20.99 -6.83 -1.53
CA ASP A 101 21.21 -7.55 -0.29
C ASP A 101 20.55 -6.82 0.90
N LEU A 102 19.63 -7.51 1.57
CA LEU A 102 19.08 -7.07 2.85
C LEU A 102 19.93 -7.59 4.00
N TYR A 103 20.31 -6.71 4.93
CA TYR A 103 21.13 -7.04 6.08
C TYR A 103 20.38 -6.94 7.39
N THR A 104 20.82 -7.69 8.40
CA THR A 104 20.22 -7.63 9.73
C THR A 104 20.57 -6.33 10.47
N THR A 105 19.65 -5.84 11.30
CA THR A 105 19.88 -4.68 12.20
C THR A 105 21.16 -4.83 13.03
N GLN A 106 21.45 -6.06 13.47
CA GLN A 106 22.61 -6.34 14.33
C GLN A 106 23.93 -6.21 13.55
N SER A 107 23.98 -6.66 12.30
CA SER A 107 25.20 -6.53 11.49
C SER A 107 25.46 -5.10 11.06
N ILE A 108 24.41 -4.34 10.71
CA ILE A 108 24.54 -2.91 10.37
C ILE A 108 25.10 -2.11 11.56
N ASN A 109 24.72 -2.48 12.80
CA ASN A 109 25.17 -1.79 14.01
C ASN A 109 26.58 -2.16 14.49
N LYS A 110 27.15 -3.30 14.05
CA LYS A 110 28.42 -3.81 14.59
C LYS A 110 29.62 -3.22 13.83
N ASN A 111 30.16 -2.13 14.38
CA ASN A 111 31.41 -1.49 13.92
C ASN A 111 32.71 -2.32 14.07
N LYS A 112 32.66 -3.55 14.62
CA LYS A 112 33.88 -4.27 15.06
C LYS A 112 34.38 -5.36 14.11
N SER A 113 33.59 -5.82 13.14
CA SER A 113 34.02 -6.89 12.21
C SER A 113 33.82 -6.57 10.73
N ASN A 114 33.25 -5.40 10.37
CA ASN A 114 32.93 -4.94 9.00
C ASN A 114 32.16 -5.91 8.08
N LYS A 115 31.89 -7.15 8.50
CA LYS A 115 31.13 -8.11 7.71
C LYS A 115 29.64 -7.96 7.97
N LEU A 116 28.94 -7.41 7.00
CA LEU A 116 27.49 -7.39 6.97
C LEU A 116 26.95 -8.84 6.88
N VAL A 117 25.84 -9.12 7.57
CA VAL A 117 25.20 -10.43 7.60
C VAL A 117 23.85 -10.30 6.91
N LYS A 118 23.68 -11.02 5.80
CA LYS A 118 22.43 -11.04 5.03
C LYS A 118 21.30 -11.66 5.85
N ASP A 119 20.08 -11.19 5.62
CA ASP A 119 18.86 -11.78 6.16
C ASP A 119 18.23 -12.70 5.11
N GLU A 120 18.54 -13.99 5.20
CA GLU A 120 18.14 -15.02 4.22
C GLU A 120 16.63 -15.27 4.14
N ASN A 121 15.83 -14.74 5.08
CA ASN A 121 14.36 -14.92 5.09
C ASN A 121 13.61 -13.67 4.60
N SER A 122 14.32 -12.80 3.89
CA SER A 122 13.82 -11.49 3.53
C SER A 122 14.37 -11.05 2.17
N THR A 123 13.62 -10.21 1.47
CA THR A 123 14.00 -9.65 0.15
C THR A 123 13.98 -8.13 0.21
N PHE A 124 14.83 -7.49 -0.60
CA PHE A 124 14.82 -6.06 -0.83
C PHE A 124 14.88 -5.79 -2.34
N LEU A 125 13.74 -5.40 -2.90
CA LEU A 125 13.55 -5.14 -4.31
C LEU A 125 13.44 -3.64 -4.58
N VAL A 126 13.89 -3.22 -5.76
CA VAL A 126 13.65 -1.89 -6.32
C VAL A 126 12.75 -2.04 -7.54
N ALA A 127 11.57 -1.44 -7.47
CA ALA A 127 10.59 -1.43 -8.54
C ALA A 127 10.32 0.01 -9.03
N ASN A 128 9.58 0.09 -10.13
CA ASN A 128 9.07 1.35 -10.65
C ASN A 128 7.57 1.44 -10.41
N ASP A 129 7.09 2.63 -10.04
CA ASP A 129 5.66 2.94 -10.00
C ASP A 129 5.35 4.08 -10.99
N VAL A 130 4.14 4.11 -11.54
CA VAL A 130 3.73 5.13 -12.51
C VAL A 130 2.65 5.99 -11.86
N ALA A 131 3.06 7.16 -11.38
CA ALA A 131 2.17 8.15 -10.79
C ALA A 131 2.20 9.48 -11.55
N VAL A 132 1.08 10.21 -11.51
CA VAL A 132 1.02 11.57 -12.06
C VAL A 132 1.58 12.56 -11.04
N THR A 133 2.87 12.86 -11.15
CA THR A 133 3.60 13.76 -10.24
C THR A 133 3.55 15.22 -10.71
N PRO A 134 3.90 16.20 -9.85
CA PRO A 134 4.13 17.58 -10.30
C PRO A 134 5.15 17.67 -11.44
N PHE A 135 6.18 16.82 -11.42
CA PHE A 135 7.20 16.71 -12.46
C PHE A 135 6.61 16.25 -13.79
N THR A 136 5.86 15.16 -13.79
CA THR A 136 5.12 14.67 -14.96
C THR A 136 4.21 15.75 -15.54
N LYS A 137 3.49 16.50 -14.69
CA LYS A 137 2.63 17.62 -15.12
C LYS A 137 3.42 18.77 -15.74
N TYR A 138 4.59 19.09 -15.18
CA TYR A 138 5.48 20.11 -15.73
C TYR A 138 5.99 19.70 -17.12
N LEU A 139 6.49 18.47 -17.26
CA LEU A 139 6.98 17.96 -18.53
C LEU A 139 5.88 17.90 -19.59
N ASN A 140 4.70 17.37 -19.25
CA ASN A 140 3.56 17.35 -20.18
C ASN A 140 3.14 18.75 -20.63
N LYS A 141 3.23 19.76 -19.75
CA LYS A 141 2.98 21.16 -20.13
C LYS A 141 4.05 21.68 -21.09
N SER A 142 5.32 21.33 -20.88
CA SER A 142 6.41 21.71 -21.79
C SER A 142 6.24 21.09 -23.18
N CYS A 143 5.75 19.85 -23.28
CA CYS A 143 5.51 19.22 -24.59
C CYS A 143 4.27 19.75 -25.31
N ASN A 144 3.20 20.10 -24.59
CA ASN A 144 1.96 20.63 -25.18
C ASN A 144 2.12 22.04 -25.80
N LEU A 145 3.32 22.64 -25.75
CA LEU A 145 3.60 23.90 -26.43
C LEU A 145 3.74 23.74 -27.96
N ASN A 146 3.86 22.51 -28.49
CA ASN A 146 4.01 22.24 -29.93
C ASN A 146 2.76 21.67 -30.63
N GLU A 147 1.65 21.39 -29.93
CA GLU A 147 0.40 20.85 -30.53
C GLU A 147 -0.42 21.90 -31.33
N LYS A 148 0.13 23.08 -31.62
CA LYS A 148 -0.61 24.18 -32.28
C LYS A 148 -0.36 24.37 -33.76
N GLU A 149 0.58 23.66 -34.38
CA GLU A 149 0.80 23.73 -35.82
C GLU A 149 0.90 22.31 -36.38
N ASP A 150 -0.11 21.94 -37.17
CA ASP A 150 -0.19 20.81 -38.10
C ASP A 150 0.27 19.43 -37.60
N GLY A 151 -0.69 18.52 -37.42
CA GLY A 151 -0.55 17.20 -36.82
C GLY A 151 0.29 16.16 -37.56
N GLU A 152 1.55 16.44 -37.92
CA GLU A 152 2.44 15.46 -38.55
C GLU A 152 3.75 15.11 -37.82
N ASP A 153 4.28 15.88 -36.87
CA ASP A 153 5.56 15.50 -36.20
C ASP A 153 5.46 15.46 -34.67
N LEU A 154 4.82 14.42 -34.14
CA LEU A 154 4.96 14.10 -32.71
C LEU A 154 6.37 13.54 -32.46
N ILE A 155 7.21 14.30 -31.76
CA ILE A 155 8.55 13.89 -31.36
C ILE A 155 8.47 12.58 -30.56
N ASP A 156 9.25 11.58 -30.96
CA ASP A 156 9.40 10.34 -30.22
C ASP A 156 9.95 10.64 -28.82
N LYS A 157 9.25 10.19 -27.78
CA LYS A 157 9.64 10.37 -26.38
C LYS A 157 11.06 9.87 -26.10
N ASN A 158 11.52 8.85 -26.82
CA ASN A 158 12.86 8.30 -26.67
C ASN A 158 13.97 9.13 -27.32
N GLU A 159 13.62 10.10 -28.15
CA GLU A 159 14.56 11.11 -28.64
C GLU A 159 14.53 12.38 -27.77
N LEU A 160 13.50 12.52 -26.94
CA LEU A 160 13.20 13.76 -26.24
C LEU A 160 14.13 14.05 -25.06
N TYR A 161 14.72 13.05 -24.39
CA TYR A 161 15.41 13.29 -23.12
C TYR A 161 16.88 12.89 -23.11
N THR A 162 17.71 13.78 -22.58
CA THR A 162 19.13 13.52 -22.31
C THR A 162 19.51 14.05 -20.94
N PHE A 163 20.31 13.29 -20.19
CA PHE A 163 21.02 13.78 -19.03
C PHE A 163 22.45 14.16 -19.42
N ASP A 164 22.77 15.45 -19.37
CA ASP A 164 24.09 15.98 -19.71
C ASP A 164 24.94 16.07 -18.43
N SER A 165 25.86 15.12 -18.25
CA SER A 165 26.77 15.10 -17.10
C SER A 165 27.92 16.07 -17.29
N TYR A 166 28.26 16.80 -16.23
CA TYR A 166 29.44 17.66 -16.23
C TYR A 166 30.77 16.91 -16.27
N CYS A 167 30.77 15.60 -15.99
CA CYS A 167 31.99 14.80 -15.89
C CYS A 167 31.99 13.56 -16.77
N ASP A 168 30.82 12.95 -16.99
CA ASP A 168 30.70 11.59 -17.52
C ASP A 168 30.06 11.54 -18.93
N GLY A 169 29.87 12.70 -19.57
CA GLY A 169 29.27 12.83 -20.91
C GLY A 169 27.74 12.79 -20.92
N LYS A 170 27.15 12.59 -22.10
CA LYS A 170 25.71 12.56 -22.28
C LYS A 170 25.14 11.15 -22.07
N TYR A 171 23.96 11.11 -21.45
CA TYR A 171 23.17 9.89 -21.27
C TYR A 171 21.81 10.08 -21.94
N LYS A 172 21.55 9.33 -23.01
CA LYS A 172 20.23 9.30 -23.67
C LYS A 172 19.23 8.55 -22.78
N ILE A 173 18.01 9.07 -22.67
CA ILE A 173 16.96 8.49 -21.82
C ILE A 173 15.82 7.96 -22.69
N ASN A 174 15.60 6.66 -22.57
CA ASN A 174 14.52 5.93 -23.23
C ASN A 174 13.50 5.42 -22.20
N PHE A 175 12.30 5.12 -22.67
CA PHE A 175 11.16 4.67 -21.90
C PHE A 175 10.60 3.38 -22.50
N GLU A 176 9.95 2.56 -21.68
CA GLU A 176 9.23 1.37 -22.14
C GLU A 176 7.83 1.72 -22.67
N ASN A 177 7.17 2.74 -22.11
CA ASN A 177 5.79 3.14 -22.45
C ASN A 177 5.74 4.32 -23.43
N TRP A 178 5.18 4.09 -24.63
CA TRP A 178 5.18 5.03 -25.78
C TRP A 178 3.75 5.39 -26.18
N GLY A 179 3.01 6.05 -25.30
CA GLY A 179 1.84 6.77 -25.74
C GLY A 179 2.31 8.01 -26.51
N LYS A 180 1.93 8.17 -27.79
CA LYS A 180 2.22 9.40 -28.57
C LYS A 180 1.75 10.70 -27.90
N GLN A 181 0.87 10.61 -26.88
CA GLN A 181 0.35 11.71 -26.07
C GLN A 181 1.05 11.88 -24.70
N ASP A 182 2.01 11.02 -24.35
CA ASP A 182 2.60 10.96 -22.99
C ASP A 182 4.12 11.17 -22.99
N CYS A 183 4.53 12.41 -23.23
CA CYS A 183 5.94 12.79 -23.23
C CYS A 183 6.54 12.87 -21.82
N GLY A 184 5.73 13.07 -20.76
CA GLY A 184 6.22 13.50 -19.44
C GLY A 184 6.25 12.41 -18.38
N THR A 185 5.70 11.23 -18.64
CA THR A 185 5.70 10.15 -17.63
C THR A 185 7.08 9.56 -17.45
N PHE A 186 7.66 9.83 -16.28
CA PHE A 186 8.82 9.13 -15.72
C PHE A 186 8.30 8.23 -14.61
N ALA A 187 8.77 6.99 -14.56
CA ALA A 187 8.41 6.09 -13.49
C ALA A 187 9.15 6.47 -12.19
N ASP A 188 8.38 6.58 -11.12
CA ASP A 188 8.81 6.81 -9.74
C ASP A 188 9.52 5.56 -9.20
N VAL A 189 10.12 5.68 -8.01
CA VAL A 189 10.83 4.56 -7.37
C VAL A 189 10.03 3.99 -6.22
N GLU A 190 9.95 2.68 -6.16
CA GLU A 190 9.40 1.94 -5.03
C GLU A 190 10.46 0.98 -4.46
N TRP A 191 10.75 1.11 -3.17
CA TRP A 191 11.59 0.17 -2.42
C TRP A 191 10.71 -0.81 -1.66
N ILE A 192 10.78 -2.09 -2.02
CA ILE A 192 9.94 -3.14 -1.46
C ILE A 192 10.80 -4.06 -0.59
N VAL A 193 10.51 -4.12 0.71
CA VAL A 193 11.19 -5.03 1.64
C VAL A 193 10.18 -5.98 2.25
N THR A 194 10.38 -7.29 2.04
CA THR A 194 9.49 -8.34 2.58
C THR A 194 10.25 -9.23 3.55
N TYR A 195 9.69 -9.45 4.74
CA TYR A 195 10.13 -10.46 5.69
C TYR A 195 9.15 -11.63 5.65
N TYR A 196 9.57 -12.77 5.10
CA TYR A 196 8.72 -13.95 4.96
C TYR A 196 8.51 -14.69 6.29
N ASN A 197 9.54 -14.66 7.15
CA ASN A 197 9.50 -15.28 8.48
C ASN A 197 10.18 -14.37 9.52
N PRO A 198 9.59 -13.20 9.82
CA PRO A 198 10.15 -12.24 10.75
C PRO A 198 10.25 -12.82 12.15
N LYS A 199 11.25 -12.36 12.92
CA LYS A 199 11.37 -12.74 14.32
C LYS A 199 10.12 -12.32 15.10
N ILE A 200 9.40 -13.30 15.63
CA ILE A 200 8.18 -13.08 16.42
C ILE A 200 8.48 -12.17 17.62
N SER A 201 7.82 -11.02 17.65
CA SER A 201 7.99 -9.98 18.66
C SER A 201 6.65 -9.26 18.85
N ASN A 202 6.40 -8.72 20.04
CA ASN A 202 5.29 -7.78 20.20
C ASN A 202 5.56 -6.47 19.43
N ASN A 203 6.83 -6.16 19.17
CA ASN A 203 7.30 -4.98 18.44
C ASN A 203 7.58 -5.27 16.96
N ILE A 204 7.12 -6.41 16.42
CA ILE A 204 7.47 -6.87 15.08
C ILE A 204 7.40 -5.73 14.05
N ILE A 205 6.31 -4.95 14.01
CA ILE A 205 6.12 -3.83 13.07
C ILE A 205 7.25 -2.78 13.17
N LEU A 206 7.60 -2.33 14.37
CA LEU A 206 8.66 -1.34 14.56
C LEU A 206 10.05 -1.95 14.36
N ASP A 207 10.27 -3.17 14.86
CA ASP A 207 11.55 -3.86 14.75
C ASP A 207 11.93 -4.09 13.28
N THR A 208 10.97 -4.54 12.45
CA THR A 208 11.17 -4.74 11.00
C THR A 208 11.24 -3.43 10.25
N PHE A 209 10.38 -2.44 10.54
CA PHE A 209 10.45 -1.14 9.87
C PHE A 209 11.78 -0.40 10.14
N ILE A 210 12.32 -0.48 11.36
CA ILE A 210 13.65 0.08 11.67
C ILE A 210 14.75 -0.62 10.85
N ASN A 211 14.63 -1.92 10.63
CA ASN A 211 15.58 -2.64 9.76
C ASN A 211 15.45 -2.19 8.29
N VAL A 212 14.22 -1.99 7.80
CA VAL A 212 13.97 -1.42 6.46
C VAL A 212 14.62 -0.05 6.32
N ALA A 213 14.36 0.85 7.28
CA ALA A 213 14.92 2.19 7.30
C ALA A 213 16.45 2.18 7.21
N LYS A 214 17.11 1.29 7.96
CA LYS A 214 18.57 1.15 7.94
C LYS A 214 19.10 0.64 6.62
N ASN A 215 18.45 -0.36 6.03
CA ASN A 215 18.87 -0.90 4.74
C ASN A 215 18.66 0.12 3.62
N LEU A 216 17.58 0.89 3.65
CA LEU A 216 17.38 1.99 2.71
C LEU A 216 18.44 3.08 2.88
N ILE A 217 18.74 3.50 4.11
CA ILE A 217 19.81 4.47 4.39
C ILE A 217 21.17 3.94 3.89
N LEU A 218 21.46 2.66 4.12
CA LEU A 218 22.68 2.01 3.64
C LEU A 218 22.76 2.00 2.12
N HIS A 219 21.69 1.58 1.44
CA HIS A 219 21.56 1.60 -0.02
C HIS A 219 21.84 2.99 -0.59
N LEU A 220 21.11 4.00 -0.11
CA LEU A 220 21.26 5.38 -0.58
C LEU A 220 22.66 5.96 -0.30
N SER A 221 23.29 5.58 0.82
CA SER A 221 24.65 6.01 1.15
C SER A 221 25.73 5.38 0.24
N GLY A 222 25.42 4.25 -0.40
CA GLY A 222 26.31 3.57 -1.34
C GLY A 222 26.28 4.14 -2.75
N LEU A 223 25.39 5.09 -3.04
CA LEU A 223 25.23 5.67 -4.38
C LEU A 223 26.35 6.66 -4.71
N LYS A 224 26.95 6.49 -5.90
CA LYS A 224 27.87 7.48 -6.49
C LYS A 224 27.05 8.60 -7.14
N LYS A 225 27.46 9.85 -6.88
CA LYS A 225 26.78 11.05 -7.37
C LYS A 225 27.51 11.64 -8.57
N THR A 226 26.76 11.98 -9.60
CA THR A 226 27.22 12.71 -10.78
C THR A 226 26.30 13.91 -10.97
N LYS A 227 26.86 15.13 -11.07
CA LYS A 227 26.08 16.34 -11.33
C LYS A 227 25.90 16.54 -12.84
N GLY A 228 24.76 17.10 -13.22
CA GLY A 228 24.45 17.39 -14.61
C GLY A 228 23.12 18.12 -14.76
N ARG A 229 22.59 18.10 -15.98
CA ARG A 229 21.33 18.75 -16.36
C ARG A 229 20.43 17.76 -17.08
N LEU A 230 19.13 17.84 -16.82
CA LEU A 230 18.14 17.15 -17.65
C LEU A 230 17.73 18.08 -18.79
N VAL A 231 17.85 17.60 -20.01
CA VAL A 231 17.61 18.36 -21.24
C VAL A 231 16.49 17.68 -22.03
N MET A 232 15.53 18.49 -22.48
CA MET A 232 14.55 18.12 -23.48
C MET A 232 15.05 18.53 -24.86
N ASN A 233 15.10 17.62 -25.82
CA ASN A 233 15.55 17.86 -27.20
C ASN A 233 14.33 17.81 -28.13
N PHE A 234 13.89 18.98 -28.61
CA PHE A 234 12.80 19.06 -29.59
C PHE A 234 13.31 18.92 -31.03
N SER A 235 14.55 19.33 -31.27
CA SER A 235 15.32 19.08 -32.50
C SER A 235 16.82 19.19 -32.24
N GLU A 236 17.67 19.05 -33.26
CA GLU A 236 19.13 19.24 -33.13
C GLU A 236 19.52 20.63 -32.64
N THR A 237 18.70 21.65 -32.90
CA THR A 237 18.98 23.06 -32.56
C THR A 237 18.05 23.62 -31.48
N ASP A 238 16.96 22.92 -31.18
CA ASP A 238 15.97 23.33 -30.18
C ASP A 238 16.02 22.39 -28.96
N THR A 239 16.63 22.87 -27.88
CA THR A 239 16.77 22.14 -26.62
C THR A 239 16.37 23.01 -25.44
N GLU A 240 15.65 22.45 -24.47
CA GLU A 240 15.26 23.12 -23.23
C GLU A 240 15.88 22.40 -22.02
N VAL A 241 16.57 23.15 -21.15
CA VAL A 241 17.03 22.63 -19.86
C VAL A 241 15.90 22.74 -18.83
N ILE A 242 15.63 21.64 -18.11
CA ILE A 242 14.62 21.64 -17.03
C ILE A 242 15.12 22.45 -15.83
N LYS A 243 14.50 23.60 -15.54
CA LYS A 243 15.05 24.63 -14.63
C LYS A 243 14.85 24.43 -13.12
N LYS A 244 14.00 23.51 -12.67
CA LYS A 244 13.64 23.38 -11.23
C LYS A 244 14.00 22.02 -10.63
N PRO A 245 15.24 21.82 -10.17
CA PRO A 245 16.40 22.69 -10.37
C PRO A 245 17.05 22.43 -11.75
N GLU A 246 17.84 23.39 -12.23
CA GLU A 246 18.66 23.25 -13.44
C GLU A 246 19.74 22.18 -13.23
N ASN A 247 20.42 22.24 -12.09
CA ASN A 247 21.43 21.26 -11.69
C ASN A 247 20.75 20.09 -10.97
N ARG A 248 20.87 18.89 -11.53
CA ARG A 248 20.33 17.66 -10.95
C ARG A 248 21.45 16.69 -10.61
N ILE A 249 21.21 15.85 -9.63
CA ILE A 249 22.08 14.73 -9.29
C ILE A 249 21.53 13.47 -9.97
N PHE A 250 22.45 12.81 -10.67
CA PHE A 250 22.32 11.47 -11.18
C PHE A 250 23.09 10.51 -10.27
N TYR A 251 22.41 9.49 -9.78
CA TYR A 251 22.98 8.52 -8.87
C TYR A 251 23.22 7.19 -9.58
N ASN A 252 24.34 6.55 -9.29
CA ASN A 252 24.64 5.18 -9.74
C ASN A 252 24.91 4.29 -8.53
N LEU A 253 24.37 3.08 -8.54
CA LEU A 253 24.80 2.04 -7.62
C LEU A 253 26.05 1.34 -8.20
N PRO A 254 27.24 1.48 -7.57
CA PRO A 254 28.49 1.00 -8.15
C PRO A 254 28.50 -0.51 -8.42
N GLY A 255 29.09 -0.91 -9.54
CA GLY A 255 29.16 -2.32 -9.95
C GLY A 255 27.84 -2.87 -10.52
N THR A 256 26.85 -2.01 -10.75
CA THR A 256 25.54 -2.37 -11.28
C THR A 256 25.14 -1.42 -12.41
N ASN A 257 24.14 -1.81 -13.19
CA ASN A 257 23.50 -0.98 -14.21
C ASN A 257 22.34 -0.12 -13.65
N MET A 258 22.15 -0.05 -12.33
CA MET A 258 21.07 0.73 -11.72
C MET A 258 21.47 2.20 -11.55
N TYR A 259 20.56 3.08 -11.97
CA TYR A 259 20.69 4.51 -11.84
C TYR A 259 19.41 5.18 -11.33
N TYR A 260 19.56 6.35 -10.71
CA TYR A 260 18.45 7.21 -10.33
C TYR A 260 18.66 8.65 -10.80
N ILE A 261 17.62 9.31 -11.32
CA ILE A 261 17.64 10.75 -11.62
C ILE A 261 16.68 11.45 -10.66
N GLN A 262 17.08 12.62 -10.15
CA GLN A 262 16.19 13.48 -9.36
C GLN A 262 15.07 14.09 -10.20
N THR A 263 13.83 13.89 -9.75
CA THR A 263 12.61 14.34 -10.44
C THR A 263 11.79 15.35 -9.63
N TYR A 264 12.33 15.89 -8.54
CA TYR A 264 11.63 16.95 -7.80
C TYR A 264 11.56 18.28 -8.59
N LEU A 265 10.57 19.12 -8.24
CA LEU A 265 10.34 20.46 -8.78
C LEU A 265 10.49 21.55 -7.72
N LEU A 266 11.70 21.68 -7.19
CA LEU A 266 12.06 22.71 -6.21
C LEU A 266 13.37 23.34 -6.67
N ASP A 267 13.49 24.66 -6.58
CA ASP A 267 14.68 25.40 -7.01
C ASP A 267 15.73 25.42 -5.88
N GLU A 268 16.08 24.22 -5.41
CA GLU A 268 17.04 23.97 -4.34
C GLU A 268 17.90 22.75 -4.73
N GLU A 269 19.20 22.78 -4.44
CA GLU A 269 20.05 21.60 -4.59
C GLU A 269 19.70 20.60 -3.48
N MET A 270 19.30 19.39 -3.84
CA MET A 270 18.93 18.33 -2.91
C MET A 270 19.90 17.16 -2.99
N ASP A 271 20.07 16.45 -1.89
CA ASP A 271 20.84 15.22 -1.80
C ASP A 271 19.94 14.03 -1.40
N THR A 272 20.53 12.85 -1.24
CA THR A 272 19.86 11.64 -0.75
C THR A 272 19.12 11.82 0.57
N ASP A 273 19.57 12.73 1.43
CA ASP A 273 18.90 13.06 2.70
C ASP A 273 17.55 13.76 2.52
N ASP A 274 17.37 14.38 1.36
CA ASP A 274 16.19 15.16 1.02
C ASP A 274 15.13 14.35 0.27
N ILE A 275 15.44 13.10 -0.10
CA ILE A 275 14.48 12.15 -0.69
C ILE A 275 13.31 11.97 0.28
N CYS A 276 12.11 12.12 -0.26
CA CYS A 276 10.85 12.01 0.47
C CYS A 276 10.15 10.70 0.12
N VAL A 277 9.85 9.90 1.14
CA VAL A 277 9.22 8.58 0.98
C VAL A 277 7.85 8.50 1.63
N VAL A 278 6.93 7.77 1.00
CA VAL A 278 5.62 7.39 1.56
C VAL A 278 5.69 5.91 1.95
N PRO A 279 5.70 5.57 3.25
CA PRO A 279 5.74 4.18 3.66
C PRO A 279 4.33 3.57 3.68
N GLN A 280 4.18 2.41 3.05
CA GLN A 280 3.03 1.52 3.15
C GLN A 280 3.46 0.21 3.82
N MET A 281 2.48 -0.54 4.35
CA MET A 281 2.74 -1.79 5.05
C MET A 281 1.72 -2.83 4.63
N THR A 282 2.18 -4.04 4.34
CA THR A 282 1.35 -5.21 4.09
C THR A 282 1.76 -6.31 5.06
N PHE A 283 0.82 -7.07 5.62
CA PHE A 283 1.14 -8.19 6.51
C PHE A 283 0.26 -9.39 6.22
N SER A 284 0.74 -10.57 6.58
CA SER A 284 -0.07 -11.79 6.56
C SER A 284 -0.34 -12.31 7.96
N CYS A 285 -1.50 -12.93 8.15
CA CYS A 285 -1.85 -13.65 9.37
C CYS A 285 -2.91 -14.72 9.09
N HIS A 286 -3.18 -15.59 10.07
CA HIS A 286 -4.37 -16.45 9.97
C HIS A 286 -5.65 -15.61 10.05
N ILE A 287 -6.68 -15.95 9.27
CA ILE A 287 -7.96 -15.22 9.26
C ILE A 287 -8.58 -15.09 10.65
N LYS A 288 -8.43 -16.09 11.54
CA LYS A 288 -8.96 -16.04 12.91
C LYS A 288 -8.36 -14.93 13.78
N ASP A 289 -7.22 -14.37 13.38
CA ASP A 289 -6.49 -13.34 14.14
C ASP A 289 -6.64 -11.93 13.50
N ILE A 290 -7.18 -11.83 12.27
CA ILE A 290 -7.15 -10.58 11.47
C ILE A 290 -7.86 -9.39 12.14
N VAL A 291 -9.07 -9.61 12.68
CA VAL A 291 -9.90 -8.53 13.25
C VAL A 291 -9.25 -7.97 14.52
N ASP A 292 -8.63 -8.82 15.33
CA ASP A 292 -7.91 -8.39 16.53
C ASP A 292 -6.68 -7.54 16.13
N ILE A 293 -5.95 -7.94 15.09
CA ILE A 293 -4.83 -7.15 14.56
C ILE A 293 -5.33 -5.80 14.03
N PHE A 294 -6.44 -5.77 13.29
CA PHE A 294 -7.02 -4.52 12.77
C PHE A 294 -7.40 -3.55 13.88
N LYS A 295 -7.99 -4.05 14.96
CA LYS A 295 -8.35 -3.22 16.12
C LYS A 295 -7.13 -2.56 16.72
N GLU A 296 -6.07 -3.33 17.00
CA GLU A 296 -4.86 -2.75 17.56
C GLU A 296 -4.26 -1.73 16.57
N ILE A 297 -4.06 -2.06 15.29
CA ILE A 297 -3.48 -1.10 14.32
C ILE A 297 -4.33 0.18 14.13
N ALA A 298 -5.65 0.10 14.31
CA ALA A 298 -6.56 1.23 14.11
C ALA A 298 -6.65 2.20 15.30
N ILE A 299 -6.23 1.79 16.50
CA ILE A 299 -6.24 2.66 17.67
C ILE A 299 -5.16 3.74 17.49
N ASP A 300 -5.42 4.92 18.04
CA ASP A 300 -4.41 5.96 18.25
C ASP A 300 -4.29 6.21 19.75
N SER A 301 -3.41 5.48 20.42
CA SER A 301 -3.14 5.68 21.85
C SER A 301 -2.20 6.87 22.13
N ILE A 302 -1.49 7.39 21.11
CA ILE A 302 -0.59 8.54 21.24
C ILE A 302 -1.40 9.83 21.38
N ASN A 303 -2.45 9.97 20.56
CA ASN A 303 -3.36 11.11 20.57
C ASN A 303 -2.65 12.48 20.42
N ILE A 304 -1.63 12.55 19.56
CA ILE A 304 -0.89 13.80 19.31
C ILE A 304 -1.59 14.67 18.26
N PHE A 305 -2.15 14.08 17.21
CA PHE A 305 -2.79 14.81 16.11
C PHE A 305 -4.31 14.62 16.15
N GLU A 306 -5.06 15.67 16.47
CA GLU A 306 -6.52 15.61 16.64
C GLU A 306 -7.25 14.99 15.44
N ASN A 307 -6.86 15.38 14.22
CA ASN A 307 -7.40 14.81 12.99
C ASN A 307 -7.15 13.31 12.87
N HIS A 308 -5.96 12.85 13.26
CA HIS A 308 -5.63 11.42 13.23
C HIS A 308 -6.44 10.68 14.29
N THR A 309 -6.50 11.21 15.51
CA THR A 309 -7.29 10.64 16.61
C THR A 309 -8.77 10.49 16.24
N ARG A 310 -9.37 11.51 15.61
CA ARG A 310 -10.75 11.44 15.12
C ARG A 310 -10.93 10.30 14.10
N LEU A 311 -10.05 10.22 13.10
CA LEU A 311 -10.10 9.17 12.07
C LEU A 311 -9.88 7.78 12.66
N SER A 312 -8.95 7.62 13.60
CA SER A 312 -8.70 6.36 14.30
C SER A 312 -9.93 5.92 15.11
N ARG A 313 -10.60 6.85 15.80
CA ARG A 313 -11.88 6.56 16.50
C ARG A 313 -12.97 6.11 15.53
N GLU A 314 -13.12 6.78 14.38
CA GLU A 314 -14.08 6.39 13.34
C GLU A 314 -13.80 4.97 12.81
N ARG A 315 -12.53 4.63 12.59
CA ARG A 315 -12.10 3.29 12.14
C ARG A 315 -12.42 2.22 13.18
N VAL A 316 -12.02 2.43 14.43
CA VAL A 316 -12.31 1.50 15.54
C VAL A 316 -13.82 1.33 15.71
N ASN A 317 -14.59 2.41 15.63
CA ASN A 317 -16.05 2.35 15.69
C ASN A 317 -16.64 1.52 14.56
N LEU A 318 -16.15 1.68 13.32
CA LEU A 318 -16.62 0.88 12.19
C LEU A 318 -16.29 -0.60 12.37
N ILE A 319 -15.06 -0.93 12.79
CA ILE A 319 -14.65 -2.33 13.08
C ILE A 319 -15.56 -2.93 14.15
N ASN A 320 -15.76 -2.23 15.28
CA ASN A 320 -16.63 -2.70 16.36
C ASN A 320 -18.10 -2.82 15.91
N LYS A 321 -18.58 -1.91 15.06
CA LYS A 321 -19.93 -1.95 14.49
C LYS A 321 -20.14 -3.20 13.64
N ILE A 322 -19.19 -3.50 12.74
CA ILE A 322 -19.28 -4.68 11.87
C ILE A 322 -19.14 -5.97 12.69
N GLU A 323 -18.23 -6.04 13.65
CA GLU A 323 -18.10 -7.22 14.52
C GLU A 323 -19.37 -7.48 15.34
N LYS A 324 -19.96 -6.42 15.92
CA LYS A 324 -21.27 -6.51 16.60
C LYS A 324 -22.36 -7.02 15.67
N TYR A 325 -22.36 -6.55 14.43
CA TYR A 325 -23.29 -6.98 13.41
C TYR A 325 -23.11 -8.46 13.06
N VAL A 326 -21.89 -8.93 12.83
CA VAL A 326 -21.59 -10.36 12.59
C VAL A 326 -22.10 -11.21 13.76
N ASN A 327 -21.91 -10.78 15.01
CA ASN A 327 -22.46 -11.51 16.15
C ASN A 327 -24.00 -11.57 16.12
N LYS A 328 -24.69 -10.46 15.81
CA LYS A 328 -26.16 -10.45 15.64
C LYS A 328 -26.63 -11.39 14.53
N LEU A 329 -25.89 -11.52 13.41
CA LEU A 329 -26.22 -12.47 12.34
C LEU A 329 -26.24 -13.90 12.85
N PHE A 330 -25.20 -14.31 13.59
CA PHE A 330 -25.12 -15.64 14.18
C PHE A 330 -26.21 -15.90 15.22
N GLU A 331 -26.51 -14.92 16.08
CA GLU A 331 -27.58 -15.03 17.06
C GLU A 331 -28.94 -15.25 16.39
N SER A 332 -29.24 -14.49 15.34
CA SER A 332 -30.49 -14.58 14.61
C SER A 332 -30.59 -15.89 13.82
N TYR A 333 -29.52 -16.26 13.10
CA TYR A 333 -29.42 -17.54 12.38
C TYR A 333 -29.63 -18.74 13.31
N ASN A 334 -28.93 -18.78 14.44
CA ASN A 334 -29.06 -19.88 15.40
C ASN A 334 -30.44 -19.99 16.05
N LYS A 335 -31.21 -18.90 16.07
CA LYS A 335 -32.62 -18.90 16.53
C LYS A 335 -33.56 -19.42 15.45
N SER A 336 -33.28 -19.17 14.17
CA SER A 336 -34.14 -19.55 13.06
C SER A 336 -33.92 -20.98 12.55
N VAL A 337 -32.78 -21.61 12.81
CA VAL A 337 -32.46 -22.95 12.30
C VAL A 337 -32.60 -24.09 13.34
N PRO A 338 -32.84 -25.34 12.87
CA PRO A 338 -32.79 -26.56 13.69
C PRO A 338 -31.49 -26.71 14.47
N LYS A 339 -31.53 -27.43 15.60
CA LYS A 339 -30.41 -27.51 16.56
C LYS A 339 -29.11 -28.05 15.96
N ASP A 340 -29.21 -28.98 15.01
CA ASP A 340 -28.14 -29.66 14.29
C ASP A 340 -27.48 -28.77 13.24
N LYS A 341 -28.15 -27.72 12.76
CA LYS A 341 -27.60 -26.72 11.82
C LYS A 341 -27.05 -25.47 12.50
N ARG A 342 -27.09 -25.40 13.83
CA ARG A 342 -26.58 -24.23 14.58
C ARG A 342 -25.05 -24.17 14.58
N ILE A 343 -24.51 -22.98 14.33
CA ILE A 343 -23.09 -22.68 14.45
C ILE A 343 -22.84 -22.06 15.83
N ARG A 344 -22.32 -22.87 16.77
CA ARG A 344 -22.10 -22.51 18.18
C ARG A 344 -20.61 -22.37 18.46
N GLU A 345 -20.25 -21.25 19.04
CA GLU A 345 -18.85 -20.90 19.33
C GLU A 345 -18.14 -21.91 20.24
N ASN A 346 -18.86 -22.49 21.21
CA ASN A 346 -18.29 -23.47 22.14
C ASN A 346 -17.96 -24.84 21.50
N LYS A 347 -18.50 -25.17 20.31
CA LYS A 347 -18.19 -26.44 19.63
C LYS A 347 -16.81 -26.42 18.99
N ASN A 348 -16.45 -25.30 18.36
CA ASN A 348 -15.14 -25.12 17.74
C ASN A 348 -14.79 -23.62 17.67
N VAL A 349 -14.19 -23.09 18.74
CA VAL A 349 -13.91 -21.65 18.89
C VAL A 349 -13.06 -21.12 17.73
N GLY A 350 -12.03 -21.87 17.33
CA GLY A 350 -11.11 -21.46 16.26
C GLY A 350 -11.81 -21.33 14.90
N VAL A 351 -12.55 -22.36 14.51
CA VAL A 351 -13.28 -22.38 13.22
C VAL A 351 -14.40 -21.35 13.21
N VAL A 352 -15.19 -21.24 14.28
CA VAL A 352 -16.27 -20.24 14.35
C VAL A 352 -15.70 -18.82 14.26
N LYS A 353 -14.55 -18.55 14.90
CA LYS A 353 -13.85 -17.26 14.76
C LYS A 353 -13.39 -17.02 13.31
N SER A 354 -12.88 -18.03 12.62
CA SER A 354 -12.55 -17.92 11.19
C SER A 354 -13.78 -17.62 10.32
N ILE A 355 -14.90 -18.31 10.54
CA ILE A 355 -16.18 -18.06 9.83
C ILE A 355 -16.62 -16.61 10.05
N LYS A 356 -16.65 -16.15 11.32
CA LYS A 356 -16.99 -14.76 11.67
C LYS A 356 -16.07 -13.76 10.98
N ASN A 357 -14.77 -14.02 10.94
CA ASN A 357 -13.80 -13.10 10.36
C ASN A 357 -13.84 -13.08 8.82
N CYS A 358 -14.13 -14.19 8.14
CA CYS A 358 -14.43 -14.18 6.69
C CYS A 358 -15.63 -13.29 6.39
N ILE A 359 -16.72 -13.47 7.15
CA ILE A 359 -17.94 -12.65 7.01
C ILE A 359 -17.64 -11.18 7.31
N PHE A 360 -16.86 -10.89 8.37
CA PHE A 360 -16.41 -9.54 8.69
C PHE A 360 -15.70 -8.89 7.50
N MET A 361 -14.74 -9.58 6.87
CA MET A 361 -13.95 -9.03 5.77
C MET A 361 -14.80 -8.70 4.53
N ILE A 362 -15.71 -9.60 4.16
CA ILE A 362 -16.66 -9.37 3.04
C ILE A 362 -17.54 -8.15 3.34
N LEU A 363 -18.15 -8.12 4.53
CA LEU A 363 -19.04 -7.03 4.95
C LEU A 363 -18.31 -5.70 5.14
N PHE A 364 -17.04 -5.73 5.56
CA PHE A 364 -16.20 -4.55 5.65
C PHE A 364 -16.03 -3.90 4.28
N LYS A 365 -15.68 -4.68 3.25
CA LYS A 365 -15.56 -4.16 1.87
C LYS A 365 -16.91 -3.60 1.39
N LEU A 366 -18.01 -4.33 1.59
CA LEU A 366 -19.35 -3.87 1.22
C LEU A 366 -19.80 -2.61 1.97
N ALA A 367 -19.46 -2.47 3.26
CA ALA A 367 -19.75 -1.27 4.04
C ALA A 367 -19.06 -0.04 3.42
N ARG A 368 -17.81 -0.18 2.97
CA ARG A 368 -17.08 0.90 2.30
C ARG A 368 -17.61 1.19 0.90
N TYR A 369 -18.04 0.14 0.20
CA TYR A 369 -18.71 0.28 -1.09
C TYR A 369 -19.99 1.12 -0.98
N PHE A 370 -20.90 0.77 -0.06
CA PHE A 370 -22.18 1.48 0.09
C PHE A 370 -22.05 2.87 0.70
N ASN A 371 -21.25 3.00 1.76
CA ASN A 371 -21.24 4.24 2.57
C ASN A 371 -20.17 5.24 2.12
N ASN A 372 -19.29 4.90 1.18
CA ASN A 372 -18.22 5.79 0.74
C ASN A 372 -18.07 5.81 -0.78
N TYR A 373 -17.90 4.67 -1.42
CA TYR A 373 -17.65 4.62 -2.86
C TYR A 373 -18.87 5.10 -3.66
N LEU A 374 -20.05 4.55 -3.42
CA LEU A 374 -21.28 4.94 -4.13
C LEU A 374 -21.73 6.38 -3.82
N GLN A 375 -21.31 6.93 -2.68
CA GLN A 375 -21.65 8.30 -2.28
C GLN A 375 -20.72 9.34 -2.90
N ASP A 376 -19.57 8.96 -3.46
CA ASP A 376 -18.64 9.88 -4.10
C ASP A 376 -19.25 10.47 -5.39
N GLU A 377 -19.42 11.80 -5.41
CA GLU A 377 -20.00 12.52 -6.55
C GLU A 377 -19.23 12.28 -7.86
N LYS A 378 -17.92 12.04 -7.81
CA LYS A 378 -17.14 11.74 -9.01
C LYS A 378 -17.48 10.35 -9.55
N VAL A 379 -17.73 9.38 -8.66
CA VAL A 379 -18.18 8.04 -9.02
C VAL A 379 -19.58 8.11 -9.63
N LYS A 380 -20.52 8.82 -8.98
CA LYS A 380 -21.88 9.01 -9.49
C LYS A 380 -21.90 9.64 -10.89
N ASN A 381 -21.06 10.65 -11.10
CA ASN A 381 -20.95 11.37 -12.38
C ASN A 381 -20.03 10.69 -13.40
N LYS A 382 -19.55 9.46 -13.14
CA LYS A 382 -18.63 8.71 -14.02
C LYS A 382 -17.42 9.54 -14.47
N SER A 383 -16.88 10.33 -13.55
CA SER A 383 -15.70 11.16 -13.81
C SER A 383 -14.49 10.28 -14.09
N LYS A 384 -13.65 10.68 -15.06
CA LYS A 384 -12.32 10.07 -15.26
C LYS A 384 -11.41 10.17 -14.02
N ASN A 385 -11.73 11.08 -13.09
CA ASN A 385 -11.01 11.29 -11.83
C ASN A 385 -11.73 10.66 -10.62
N ALA A 386 -12.67 9.74 -10.85
CA ALA A 386 -13.32 8.99 -9.80
C ALA A 386 -12.30 8.11 -9.07
N LYS A 387 -12.45 7.98 -7.75
CA LYS A 387 -11.61 7.10 -6.94
C LYS A 387 -11.97 5.64 -7.19
N TYR A 388 -11.00 4.75 -6.98
CA TYR A 388 -11.27 3.31 -6.94
C TYR A 388 -11.81 2.91 -5.56
N LEU A 389 -12.48 1.75 -5.46
CA LEU A 389 -13.00 1.26 -4.18
C LEU A 389 -11.87 1.11 -3.14
N LYS A 390 -10.69 0.64 -3.58
CA LYS A 390 -9.49 0.51 -2.74
C LYS A 390 -9.07 1.80 -2.03
N ASP A 391 -9.34 2.97 -2.61
CA ASP A 391 -9.01 4.26 -2.00
C ASP A 391 -9.89 4.62 -0.81
N THR A 392 -11.01 3.91 -0.65
CA THR A 392 -11.89 4.05 0.51
C THR A 392 -11.52 3.10 1.64
N LEU A 393 -10.68 2.09 1.39
CA LEU A 393 -10.27 1.06 2.35
C LEU A 393 -9.04 1.53 3.14
N TYR A 394 -9.08 1.47 4.47
CA TYR A 394 -7.90 1.74 5.34
C TYR A 394 -7.19 0.45 5.78
N PHE A 395 -7.91 -0.66 5.77
CA PHE A 395 -7.38 -2.02 5.69
C PHE A 395 -7.88 -2.59 4.38
N ASN A 396 -6.96 -2.93 3.50
CA ASN A 396 -7.29 -3.48 2.20
C ASN A 396 -6.91 -4.96 2.17
N SER A 397 -7.89 -5.82 1.88
CA SER A 397 -7.65 -7.24 1.69
C SER A 397 -7.09 -7.44 0.29
N ARG A 398 -5.92 -8.06 0.15
CA ARG A 398 -5.37 -8.45 -1.18
C ARG A 398 -6.05 -9.72 -1.73
N HIS A 399 -7.31 -9.94 -1.33
CA HIS A 399 -8.17 -11.05 -1.71
C HIS A 399 -9.52 -10.49 -2.17
N THR A 400 -10.08 -11.08 -3.22
CA THR A 400 -11.45 -10.80 -3.67
C THR A 400 -12.44 -11.28 -2.61
N ASN A 401 -13.68 -10.78 -2.65
CA ASN A 401 -14.71 -11.32 -1.75
C ASN A 401 -15.03 -12.78 -2.10
N TYR A 402 -14.84 -13.17 -3.36
CA TYR A 402 -14.94 -14.57 -3.78
C TYR A 402 -13.94 -15.49 -3.06
N GLU A 403 -12.67 -15.12 -2.94
CA GLU A 403 -11.67 -15.91 -2.18
C GLU A 403 -12.06 -16.06 -0.70
N LEU A 404 -12.54 -14.98 -0.09
CA LEU A 404 -13.05 -14.98 1.28
C LEU A 404 -14.28 -15.87 1.42
N TYR A 405 -15.15 -15.89 0.41
CA TYR A 405 -16.33 -16.73 0.35
C TYR A 405 -15.99 -18.22 0.19
N LYS A 406 -15.05 -18.59 -0.69
CA LYS A 406 -14.53 -19.96 -0.76
C LYS A 406 -13.97 -20.43 0.58
N SER A 407 -13.18 -19.57 1.23
CA SER A 407 -12.66 -19.86 2.57
C SER A 407 -13.78 -20.04 3.60
N LEU A 408 -14.82 -19.21 3.54
CA LEU A 408 -16.00 -19.33 4.39
C LEU A 408 -16.71 -20.68 4.21
N LYS A 409 -16.94 -21.12 2.96
CA LYS A 409 -17.52 -22.44 2.66
C LYS A 409 -16.69 -23.57 3.28
N ASN A 410 -15.37 -23.50 3.14
CA ASN A 410 -14.44 -24.50 3.70
C ASN A 410 -14.53 -24.58 5.23
N TYR A 411 -14.57 -23.45 5.95
CA TYR A 411 -14.72 -23.47 7.41
C TYR A 411 -16.09 -23.95 7.87
N ILE A 412 -17.15 -23.65 7.12
CA ILE A 412 -18.49 -24.18 7.42
C ILE A 412 -18.48 -25.70 7.25
N SER A 413 -17.91 -26.21 6.14
CA SER A 413 -17.71 -27.65 5.92
C SER A 413 -16.94 -28.29 7.09
N GLU A 414 -15.81 -27.71 7.48
CA GLU A 414 -14.98 -28.16 8.59
C GLU A 414 -15.75 -28.19 9.93
N TYR A 415 -16.54 -27.15 10.22
CA TYR A 415 -17.36 -27.07 11.44
C TYR A 415 -18.40 -28.20 11.53
N PHE A 416 -18.92 -28.65 10.38
CA PHE A 416 -19.80 -29.80 10.24
C PHE A 416 -19.05 -31.10 9.90
N SER A 417 -17.73 -31.15 10.11
CA SER A 417 -16.90 -32.34 9.90
C SER A 417 -17.03 -32.93 8.49
N ASN A 418 -17.21 -32.05 7.49
CA ASN A 418 -17.43 -32.39 6.08
C ASN A 418 -18.65 -33.31 5.86
N SER A 419 -19.66 -33.25 6.75
CA SER A 419 -20.85 -34.11 6.68
C SER A 419 -22.01 -33.50 5.88
N ILE A 420 -21.85 -32.30 5.36
CA ILE A 420 -22.87 -31.57 4.61
C ILE A 420 -22.35 -31.28 3.20
N ASP A 421 -23.26 -31.24 2.23
CA ASP A 421 -22.90 -30.98 0.83
C ASP A 421 -22.77 -29.48 0.53
N ASP A 422 -22.29 -29.19 -0.68
CA ASP A 422 -22.01 -27.81 -1.10
C ASP A 422 -23.28 -26.94 -1.18
N LYS A 423 -24.41 -27.52 -1.60
CA LYS A 423 -25.71 -26.82 -1.68
C LYS A 423 -26.20 -26.41 -0.29
N GLU A 424 -26.02 -27.29 0.68
CA GLU A 424 -26.33 -26.99 2.07
C GLU A 424 -25.40 -25.91 2.63
N ILE A 425 -24.10 -25.96 2.34
CA ILE A 425 -23.15 -24.91 2.74
C ILE A 425 -23.57 -23.55 2.17
N ILE A 426 -23.90 -23.47 0.88
CA ILE A 426 -24.38 -22.24 0.22
C ILE A 426 -25.62 -21.70 0.94
N THR A 427 -26.59 -22.57 1.22
CA THR A 427 -27.83 -22.21 1.92
C THR A 427 -27.54 -21.66 3.32
N ILE A 428 -26.59 -22.27 4.05
CA ILE A 428 -26.14 -21.78 5.35
C ILE A 428 -25.53 -20.38 5.22
N VAL A 429 -24.60 -20.16 4.27
CA VAL A 429 -23.95 -18.85 4.07
C VAL A 429 -24.99 -17.77 3.77
N GLN A 430 -25.88 -18.03 2.82
CA GLN A 430 -26.91 -17.07 2.38
C GLN A 430 -27.88 -16.74 3.52
N THR A 431 -28.36 -17.76 4.25
CA THR A 431 -29.28 -17.57 5.39
C THR A 431 -28.59 -16.86 6.57
N LEU A 432 -27.30 -17.16 6.79
CA LEU A 432 -26.52 -16.55 7.85
C LEU A 432 -26.25 -15.07 7.56
N ILE A 433 -25.91 -14.68 6.32
CA ILE A 433 -25.49 -13.31 5.99
C ILE A 433 -26.67 -12.43 5.57
N VAL A 434 -27.57 -12.92 4.71
CA VAL A 434 -28.63 -12.12 4.06
C VAL A 434 -29.84 -11.97 4.99
N GLN A 435 -29.70 -11.09 5.97
CA GLN A 435 -30.73 -10.80 6.97
C GLN A 435 -31.10 -9.31 6.94
N GLN A 436 -32.16 -8.95 6.21
CA GLN A 436 -32.55 -7.56 5.91
C GLN A 436 -32.54 -6.63 7.12
N ASN A 437 -33.27 -6.97 8.19
CA ASN A 437 -33.41 -6.10 9.35
C ASN A 437 -32.06 -5.75 10.00
N ILE A 438 -31.13 -6.71 10.00
CA ILE A 438 -29.83 -6.53 10.61
C ILE A 438 -28.90 -5.77 9.65
N LEU A 439 -28.92 -6.11 8.35
CA LEU A 439 -28.15 -5.40 7.33
C LEU A 439 -28.54 -3.92 7.21
N GLU A 440 -29.83 -3.61 7.21
CA GLU A 440 -30.31 -2.22 7.15
C GLU A 440 -29.98 -1.40 8.41
N GLU A 441 -29.87 -2.04 9.58
CA GLU A 441 -29.50 -1.38 10.84
C GLU A 441 -27.98 -1.11 10.90
N PHE A 442 -27.14 -2.00 10.35
CA PHE A 442 -25.70 -1.98 10.61
C PHE A 442 -24.82 -1.73 9.39
N LEU A 443 -25.15 -2.27 8.22
CA LEU A 443 -24.27 -2.23 7.05
C LEU A 443 -24.33 -0.89 6.32
N ILE A 444 -25.50 -0.25 6.31
CA ILE A 444 -25.74 1.00 5.59
C ILE A 444 -26.02 2.14 6.56
N GLU A 445 -25.52 3.33 6.24
CA GLU A 445 -25.78 4.57 7.00
C GLU A 445 -26.99 5.32 6.46
N ASP A 446 -27.21 5.24 5.15
CA ASP A 446 -28.33 5.86 4.46
C ASP A 446 -28.97 4.87 3.48
N LYS A 447 -30.28 4.65 3.66
CA LYS A 447 -31.09 3.68 2.91
C LYS A 447 -31.33 4.11 1.46
N GLU A 448 -31.12 5.38 1.12
CA GLU A 448 -31.26 5.86 -0.26
C GLU A 448 -30.17 5.32 -1.19
N TYR A 449 -29.01 4.94 -0.63
CA TYR A 449 -27.86 4.41 -1.38
C TYR A 449 -27.87 2.90 -1.59
N VAL A 450 -28.98 2.24 -1.27
CA VAL A 450 -29.21 0.83 -1.58
C VAL A 450 -30.64 0.67 -2.09
N ARG A 451 -30.85 -0.18 -3.10
CA ARG A 451 -32.20 -0.38 -3.62
C ARG A 451 -33.10 -0.96 -2.52
N LYS A 452 -34.34 -0.49 -2.44
CA LYS A 452 -35.36 -1.11 -1.59
C LYS A 452 -35.35 -2.62 -1.81
N ASN A 453 -35.35 -3.38 -0.72
CA ASN A 453 -35.32 -4.84 -0.70
C ASN A 453 -34.01 -5.50 -1.17
N ALA A 454 -32.91 -4.77 -1.37
CA ALA A 454 -31.63 -5.37 -1.76
C ALA A 454 -31.14 -6.46 -0.78
N PHE A 455 -31.53 -6.37 0.49
CA PHE A 455 -31.14 -7.31 1.54
C PHE A 455 -32.23 -8.36 1.87
N LEU A 456 -33.32 -8.42 1.10
CA LEU A 456 -34.29 -9.51 1.21
C LEU A 456 -33.69 -10.80 0.64
N ILE A 457 -33.72 -11.88 1.43
CA ILE A 457 -33.24 -13.21 1.00
C ILE A 457 -34.02 -13.76 -0.20
N THR A 458 -35.26 -13.30 -0.40
CA THR A 458 -36.12 -13.69 -1.53
C THR A 458 -35.90 -12.83 -2.79
N ASN A 459 -35.09 -11.77 -2.73
CA ASN A 459 -34.84 -10.87 -3.86
C ASN A 459 -33.78 -11.47 -4.81
N ASN A 460 -34.04 -12.65 -5.35
CA ASN A 460 -33.17 -13.27 -6.34
C ASN A 460 -33.32 -12.59 -7.70
N LEU A 461 -32.19 -12.35 -8.36
CA LEU A 461 -32.14 -11.89 -9.75
C LEU A 461 -31.70 -13.06 -10.62
N GLU A 462 -32.34 -13.23 -11.77
CA GLU A 462 -31.94 -14.21 -12.78
C GLU A 462 -30.64 -13.76 -13.47
N LYS A 463 -29.89 -14.72 -14.02
CA LYS A 463 -28.55 -14.49 -14.60
C LYS A 463 -28.56 -13.53 -15.80
N ASP A 464 -29.64 -13.52 -16.57
CA ASP A 464 -29.86 -12.62 -17.71
C ASP A 464 -30.21 -11.18 -17.29
N ASN A 465 -30.49 -10.94 -16.01
CA ASN A 465 -30.75 -9.61 -15.49
C ASN A 465 -29.47 -8.77 -15.53
N LYS A 466 -29.54 -7.58 -16.13
CA LYS A 466 -28.41 -6.62 -16.19
C LYS A 466 -27.83 -6.23 -14.82
N LYS A 467 -28.56 -6.49 -13.73
CA LYS A 467 -28.17 -6.18 -12.34
C LYS A 467 -27.79 -7.43 -11.54
N TYR A 468 -27.78 -8.61 -12.16
CA TYR A 468 -27.32 -9.85 -11.55
C TYR A 468 -25.91 -9.67 -10.97
N GLY A 469 -25.72 -10.13 -9.73
CA GLY A 469 -24.49 -9.97 -8.97
C GLY A 469 -24.30 -8.61 -8.30
N ASN A 470 -25.04 -7.56 -8.66
CA ASN A 470 -24.79 -6.25 -8.07
C ASN A 470 -25.37 -6.14 -6.65
N PRO A 471 -24.55 -5.97 -5.60
CA PRO A 471 -25.02 -5.95 -4.22
C PRO A 471 -25.86 -4.71 -3.88
N TYR A 472 -25.83 -3.65 -4.71
CA TYR A 472 -26.75 -2.52 -4.60
C TYR A 472 -28.21 -2.90 -4.90
N TYR A 473 -28.42 -3.88 -5.80
CA TYR A 473 -29.76 -4.33 -6.21
C TYR A 473 -30.20 -5.57 -5.46
N SER A 474 -29.29 -6.51 -5.20
CA SER A 474 -29.59 -7.75 -4.48
C SER A 474 -28.30 -8.37 -3.91
N LEU A 475 -28.22 -8.44 -2.58
CA LEU A 475 -27.11 -9.11 -1.89
C LEU A 475 -27.17 -10.63 -2.06
N ILE A 476 -28.37 -11.23 -2.12
CA ILE A 476 -28.50 -12.66 -2.41
C ILE A 476 -27.99 -12.98 -3.82
N SER A 477 -28.31 -12.13 -4.81
CA SER A 477 -27.77 -12.27 -6.16
C SER A 477 -26.25 -12.08 -6.22
N TYR A 478 -25.66 -11.24 -5.37
CA TYR A 478 -24.20 -11.12 -5.25
C TYR A 478 -23.56 -12.44 -4.81
N PHE A 479 -24.13 -13.14 -3.83
CA PHE A 479 -23.65 -14.47 -3.45
C PHE A 479 -23.95 -15.54 -4.52
N ASN A 480 -25.06 -15.44 -5.26
CA ASN A 480 -25.32 -16.33 -6.39
C ASN A 480 -24.29 -16.14 -7.51
N PHE A 481 -23.84 -14.91 -7.76
CA PHE A 481 -22.82 -14.61 -8.76
C PHE A 481 -21.48 -15.30 -8.46
N PHE A 482 -21.15 -15.50 -7.17
CA PHE A 482 -19.96 -16.27 -6.79
C PHE A 482 -20.04 -17.73 -7.26
N GLU A 483 -21.24 -18.32 -7.27
CA GLU A 483 -21.49 -19.71 -7.66
C GLU A 483 -21.75 -19.86 -9.17
N ASP A 484 -22.41 -18.89 -9.79
CA ASP A 484 -22.81 -18.90 -11.20
C ASP A 484 -22.60 -17.51 -11.83
N PRO A 485 -21.35 -17.14 -12.18
CA PRO A 485 -21.03 -15.84 -12.77
C PRO A 485 -21.49 -15.73 -14.23
N ILE A 486 -21.59 -14.50 -14.74
CA ILE A 486 -22.04 -14.24 -16.14
C ILE A 486 -21.07 -14.83 -17.15
N ASP A 487 -19.77 -14.70 -16.90
CA ASP A 487 -18.68 -15.30 -17.67
C ASP A 487 -17.70 -16.03 -16.74
N GLU A 488 -16.77 -16.79 -17.30
CA GLU A 488 -15.76 -17.54 -16.55
C GLU A 488 -14.57 -16.67 -16.14
N ILE A 489 -14.60 -15.35 -16.39
CA ILE A 489 -13.45 -14.46 -16.19
C ILE A 489 -13.33 -14.05 -14.73
N SER A 490 -14.43 -13.67 -14.08
CA SER A 490 -14.43 -13.30 -12.67
C SER A 490 -15.66 -13.79 -11.93
N ASN A 491 -15.43 -14.44 -10.80
CA ASN A 491 -16.45 -14.87 -9.85
C ASN A 491 -16.78 -13.79 -8.81
N ASP A 492 -16.29 -12.55 -8.92
CA ASP A 492 -16.67 -11.46 -8.01
C ASP A 492 -17.25 -10.29 -8.81
N TRP A 493 -18.53 -9.97 -8.59
CA TRP A 493 -19.18 -8.90 -9.34
C TRP A 493 -18.46 -7.54 -9.21
N LEU A 494 -17.81 -7.25 -8.08
CA LEU A 494 -17.07 -6.00 -7.91
C LEU A 494 -15.83 -5.92 -8.82
N GLU A 495 -15.20 -7.05 -9.08
CA GLU A 495 -14.08 -7.17 -10.02
C GLU A 495 -14.59 -7.15 -11.46
N TYR A 496 -15.58 -7.99 -11.77
CA TYR A 496 -16.26 -8.02 -13.08
C TYR A 496 -16.75 -6.63 -13.53
N SER A 497 -17.25 -5.81 -12.60
CA SER A 497 -17.73 -4.45 -12.88
C SER A 497 -16.63 -3.39 -12.96
N GLY A 498 -15.36 -3.76 -12.80
CA GLY A 498 -14.22 -2.84 -12.81
C GLY A 498 -14.20 -1.88 -11.60
N ILE A 499 -14.86 -2.26 -10.50
CA ILE A 499 -14.94 -1.44 -9.27
C ILE A 499 -13.78 -1.79 -8.32
N ASP A 500 -13.52 -3.08 -8.15
CA ASP A 500 -12.49 -3.63 -7.27
C ASP A 500 -11.24 -4.04 -8.07
N VAL A 501 -10.65 -3.06 -8.76
CA VAL A 501 -9.46 -3.25 -9.61
C VAL A 501 -8.19 -3.13 -8.78
N TYR A 502 -7.44 -4.23 -8.68
CA TYR A 502 -6.11 -4.26 -8.06
C TYR A 502 -5.04 -4.60 -9.08
N SER A 503 -3.82 -4.11 -8.83
CA SER A 503 -2.63 -4.56 -9.55
C SER A 503 -2.26 -6.00 -9.20
N SER A 504 -2.59 -6.46 -7.98
CA SER A 504 -2.37 -7.85 -7.55
C SER A 504 -3.41 -8.32 -6.52
N THR A 505 -3.98 -9.50 -6.78
CA THR A 505 -4.78 -10.28 -5.82
C THR A 505 -4.08 -11.62 -5.58
N SER A 506 -4.38 -12.29 -4.47
CA SER A 506 -3.81 -13.60 -4.16
C SER A 506 -4.88 -14.56 -3.67
N ASP A 507 -4.68 -15.85 -3.88
CA ASP A 507 -5.51 -16.89 -3.28
C ASP A 507 -5.31 -16.94 -1.76
N ILE A 508 -6.34 -17.39 -1.04
CA ILE A 508 -6.20 -17.73 0.38
C ILE A 508 -5.72 -19.17 0.51
N LYS A 509 -4.44 -19.33 0.86
CA LYS A 509 -3.82 -20.64 1.11
C LYS A 509 -3.57 -20.85 2.60
N ASN A 510 -3.82 -22.06 3.10
CA ASN A 510 -3.57 -22.43 4.50
C ASN A 510 -4.19 -21.48 5.53
N HIS A 511 -5.38 -20.94 5.22
CA HIS A 511 -6.09 -20.01 6.12
C HIS A 511 -5.36 -18.68 6.37
N VAL A 512 -4.33 -18.37 5.58
CA VAL A 512 -3.54 -17.14 5.68
C VAL A 512 -4.11 -16.08 4.76
N VAL A 513 -4.36 -14.90 5.32
CA VAL A 513 -4.79 -13.73 4.57
C VAL A 513 -3.68 -12.68 4.55
N LEU A 514 -3.62 -11.92 3.46
CA LEU A 514 -2.73 -10.80 3.21
C LEU A 514 -3.54 -9.49 3.26
N CYS A 515 -3.11 -8.56 4.10
CA CYS A 515 -3.76 -7.28 4.26
C CYS A 515 -2.77 -6.12 4.20
N GLU A 516 -3.12 -5.14 3.39
CA GLU A 516 -2.43 -3.87 3.26
C GLU A 516 -3.05 -2.83 4.22
N VAL A 517 -2.17 -2.11 4.92
CA VAL A 517 -2.51 -1.05 5.87
C VAL A 517 -2.24 0.30 5.21
N ARG A 518 -3.23 0.79 4.44
CA ARG A 518 -3.16 2.07 3.70
C ARG A 518 -3.02 3.31 4.59
N SER A 519 -3.19 3.14 5.90
CA SER A 519 -3.00 4.21 6.89
C SER A 519 -1.63 4.19 7.59
N PHE A 520 -0.73 3.29 7.20
CA PHE A 520 0.54 3.07 7.88
C PHE A 520 1.41 4.32 8.00
N ALA A 521 1.57 5.11 6.93
CA ALA A 521 2.34 6.36 6.97
C ALA A 521 1.88 7.32 8.09
N ARG A 522 0.56 7.46 8.30
CA ARG A 522 0.03 8.31 9.37
C ARG A 522 0.30 7.71 10.75
N ASN A 523 0.13 6.40 10.91
CA ASN A 523 0.44 5.72 12.16
C ASN A 523 1.93 5.88 12.52
N MET A 524 2.81 5.72 11.53
CA MET A 524 4.25 5.94 11.68
C MET A 524 4.58 7.37 12.07
N ASN A 525 4.00 8.39 11.42
CA ASN A 525 4.31 9.78 11.73
C ASN A 525 3.87 10.20 13.13
N THR A 526 2.72 9.70 13.59
CA THR A 526 2.29 9.88 14.99
C THR A 526 3.32 9.27 15.95
N TYR A 527 3.81 8.06 15.66
CA TYR A 527 4.85 7.41 16.47
C TYR A 527 6.18 8.17 16.46
N ILE A 528 6.68 8.54 15.28
CA ILE A 528 7.94 9.28 15.09
C ILE A 528 7.87 10.59 15.88
N TYR A 529 6.80 11.36 15.72
CA TYR A 529 6.64 12.64 16.41
C TYR A 529 6.59 12.49 17.94
N SER A 530 6.04 11.38 18.44
CA SER A 530 5.96 11.11 19.89
C SER A 530 7.32 10.93 20.57
N ILE A 531 8.32 10.43 19.83
CA ILE A 531 9.69 10.25 20.32
C ILE A 531 10.66 11.30 19.76
N ALA A 532 10.19 12.18 18.89
CA ALA A 532 10.98 13.21 18.22
C ALA A 532 11.52 14.25 19.21
N ASP A 533 12.76 14.64 18.98
CA ASP A 533 13.39 15.80 19.60
C ASP A 533 13.02 17.10 18.85
N ALA A 534 13.60 18.23 19.27
CA ALA A 534 13.29 19.52 18.67
C ALA A 534 13.70 19.60 17.19
N GLU A 535 14.82 18.97 16.83
CA GLU A 535 15.31 18.93 15.45
C GLU A 535 14.34 18.15 14.55
N LEU A 536 14.00 16.91 14.92
CA LEU A 536 13.10 16.09 14.12
C LEU A 536 11.69 16.69 14.03
N LYS A 537 11.19 17.32 15.09
CA LYS A 537 9.90 18.03 15.03
C LYS A 537 9.91 19.20 14.04
N ASN A 538 11.02 19.94 14.00
CA ASN A 538 11.18 21.00 13.01
C ASN A 538 11.24 20.43 11.59
N GLU A 539 11.99 19.37 11.37
CA GLU A 539 12.06 18.69 10.06
C GLU A 539 10.70 18.14 9.61
N MET A 540 9.91 17.56 10.51
CA MET A 540 8.57 17.07 10.18
C MET A 540 7.57 18.19 9.86
N THR A 541 7.84 19.42 10.30
CA THR A 541 6.92 20.57 10.12
C THR A 541 7.33 21.48 8.97
N ASN A 542 8.64 21.73 8.85
CA ASN A 542 9.24 22.74 7.96
C ASN A 542 10.31 22.15 7.03
N GLY A 543 10.54 20.83 7.10
CA GLY A 543 11.55 20.15 6.31
C GLY A 543 11.19 20.08 4.83
N ILE A 544 12.08 19.46 4.07
CA ILE A 544 12.00 19.44 2.61
C ILE A 544 10.69 18.84 2.08
N CYS A 545 10.18 17.76 2.69
CA CYS A 545 8.93 17.13 2.25
C CYS A 545 7.71 18.03 2.45
N ASN A 546 7.69 18.85 3.51
CA ASN A 546 6.66 19.86 3.73
C ASN A 546 6.73 20.96 2.67
N ARG A 547 7.93 21.41 2.30
CA ARG A 547 8.13 22.41 1.24
C ARG A 547 7.69 21.89 -0.12
N MET A 548 8.10 20.66 -0.47
CA MET A 548 7.73 20.02 -1.74
C MET A 548 6.22 19.84 -1.91
N THR A 549 5.52 19.56 -0.81
CA THR A 549 4.06 19.36 -0.82
C THR A 549 3.27 20.65 -0.55
N ASN A 550 3.97 21.75 -0.22
CA ASN A 550 3.38 22.99 0.31
C ASN A 550 2.45 22.74 1.51
N ALA A 551 2.82 21.80 2.39
CA ALA A 551 2.04 21.40 3.56
C ALA A 551 2.90 21.46 4.84
N PHE A 552 2.90 22.62 5.50
CA PHE A 552 3.70 22.91 6.69
C PHE A 552 3.07 22.38 7.98
N LYS A 553 3.04 21.05 8.12
CA LYS A 553 2.45 20.37 9.28
C LYS A 553 3.12 19.01 9.54
N PRO A 554 3.22 18.58 10.80
CA PRO A 554 3.95 17.36 11.19
C PRO A 554 3.26 16.04 10.82
N ASP A 555 2.00 16.08 10.36
CA ASP A 555 1.18 14.90 10.08
C ASP A 555 1.02 14.59 8.57
N ILE A 556 1.84 15.20 7.70
CA ILE A 556 1.87 14.80 6.28
C ILE A 556 2.32 13.34 6.16
N PRO A 557 1.77 12.52 5.24
CA PRO A 557 2.08 11.09 5.16
C PRO A 557 3.41 10.79 4.43
N ILE A 558 4.42 11.65 4.59
CA ILE A 558 5.69 11.59 3.86
C ILE A 558 6.84 11.82 4.87
N ILE A 559 7.95 11.12 4.70
CA ILE A 559 9.12 11.19 5.59
C ILE A 559 10.37 11.43 4.75
N SER A 560 11.24 12.37 5.14
CA SER A 560 12.56 12.53 4.49
C SER A 560 13.55 11.48 4.98
N ILE A 561 14.53 11.11 4.16
CA ILE A 561 15.63 10.22 4.60
C ILE A 561 16.40 10.82 5.78
N LYS A 562 16.58 12.14 5.84
CA LYS A 562 17.11 12.85 7.01
C LYS A 562 16.29 12.58 8.28
N SER A 563 14.96 12.71 8.18
CA SER A 563 14.05 12.43 9.30
C SER A 563 14.11 10.97 9.71
N LEU A 564 14.21 10.06 8.74
CA LEU A 564 14.33 8.62 8.96
C LEU A 564 15.63 8.26 9.69
N LYS A 565 16.77 8.85 9.30
CA LYS A 565 18.06 8.71 10.00
C LYS A 565 17.95 9.15 11.46
N ARG A 566 17.36 10.32 11.73
CA ARG A 566 17.18 10.83 13.09
C ARG A 566 16.24 9.94 13.90
N PHE A 567 15.15 9.49 13.31
CA PHE A 567 14.21 8.55 13.93
C PHE A 567 14.88 7.24 14.34
N VAL A 568 15.68 6.62 13.46
CA VAL A 568 16.44 5.40 13.78
C VAL A 568 17.33 5.61 15.00
N GLY A 569 18.07 6.73 15.06
CA GLY A 569 18.91 7.07 16.21
C GLY A 569 18.12 7.19 17.52
N LEU A 570 17.02 7.95 17.51
CA LEU A 570 16.16 8.15 18.68
C LEU A 570 15.51 6.83 19.17
N TYR A 571 15.08 5.99 18.23
CA TYR A 571 14.51 4.68 18.54
C TYR A 571 15.54 3.78 19.25
N GLU A 572 16.77 3.72 18.75
CA GLU A 572 17.82 2.93 19.39
C GLU A 572 18.20 3.42 20.79
N GLU A 573 18.26 4.74 20.98
CA GLU A 573 18.48 5.33 22.30
C GLU A 573 17.38 4.94 23.28
N LYS A 574 16.11 4.99 22.83
CA LYS A 574 14.94 4.54 23.62
C LYS A 574 15.08 3.06 23.99
N MET A 575 15.43 2.19 23.04
CA MET A 575 15.60 0.76 23.29
C MET A 575 16.78 0.44 24.22
N LYS A 576 17.89 1.19 24.15
CA LYS A 576 19.01 1.07 25.09
C LYS A 576 18.60 1.47 26.52
N LYS A 577 17.80 2.52 26.66
CA LYS A 577 17.28 2.98 27.97
C LYS A 577 16.30 1.99 28.61
N GLN A 578 15.56 1.21 27.82
CA GLN A 578 14.62 0.19 28.34
C GLN A 578 15.31 -1.10 28.80
N LYS A 579 16.55 -1.36 28.35
CA LYS A 579 17.33 -2.56 28.74
C LYS A 579 18.19 -2.33 29.99
N LYS A 580 18.41 -1.07 30.38
CA LYS A 580 19.02 -0.67 31.65
C LYS A 580 17.92 -0.53 32.69
#